data_AF-A0A7V5KU32-F1
#
_entry.id   AF-A0A7V5KU32-F1
#
_cell.length_a   1.000
_cell.length_b   1.000
_cell.length_c   1.000
_cell.angle_alpha   90.00
_cell.angle_beta   90.00
_cell.angle_gamma   90.00
#
_symmetry.space_group_name_H-M   'P 1'
#
loop_
_entity.id
_entity.type
_entity.pdbx_description
1 polymer ?
#
loop_
_entity_poly.entity_id
_entity_poly.type
_entity_poly.pdbx_seq_one_letter_code
_entity_poly.pdbx_strand_id
1 'polypeptide(L)' 'MFDFIFSPLQKGIQLMRQERYAEAIEFFTALAIKKTREPEAYFNLGRCYFKIGRYQEAKENLLKVLD' A
#
# COMPACT_ATOMS: atom_id res chain seq x y z
N MET A 1 -1.50 21.86 -15.73
CA MET A 1 -0.68 22.58 -14.73
C MET A 1 -0.96 21.90 -13.39
N PHE A 2 0.06 21.20 -12.85
CA PHE A 2 0.14 20.52 -11.54
C PHE A 2 -0.73 19.27 -11.26
N ASP A 3 -0.36 18.12 -11.85
CA ASP A 3 -0.63 16.77 -11.29
C ASP A 3 0.21 16.50 -10.01
N PHE A 4 0.41 17.51 -9.17
CA PHE A 4 1.37 17.47 -8.05
C PHE A 4 0.69 17.51 -6.67
N ILE A 5 -0.64 17.40 -6.56
CA ILE A 5 -1.32 17.73 -5.30
C ILE A 5 -1.44 16.54 -4.33
N PHE A 6 -1.35 15.27 -4.75
CA PHE A 6 -1.29 14.16 -3.79
C PHE A 6 -0.48 12.97 -4.30
N SER A 7 0.55 12.57 -3.54
CA SER A 7 1.20 11.27 -3.73
C SER A 7 0.20 10.16 -3.36
N PRO A 8 -0.06 9.16 -4.23
CA PRO A 8 -0.92 8.02 -3.90
C PRO A 8 -0.45 7.31 -2.60
N LEU A 9 0.86 7.34 -2.33
CA LEU A 9 1.45 6.79 -1.11
C LEU A 9 0.98 7.54 0.13
N GLN A 10 1.04 8.88 0.09
CA GLN A 10 0.55 9.73 1.19
C GLN A 10 -0.95 9.56 1.42
N LYS A 11 -1.74 9.43 0.34
CA LYS A 11 -3.18 9.19 0.44
C LYS A 11 -3.48 7.84 1.10
N GLY A 12 -2.77 6.78 0.70
CA GLY A 12 -2.86 5.46 1.34
C GLY A 12 -2.49 5.52 2.82
N ILE A 13 -1.40 6.19 3.19
CA ILE A 13 -0.98 6.36 4.59
C ILE A 13 -2.03 7.10 5.41
N GLN A 14 -2.65 8.14 4.84
CA GLN A 14 -3.72 8.87 5.51
C GLN A 14 -4.96 7.99 5.77
N LEU A 15 -5.32 7.14 4.80
CA LEU A 15 -6.42 6.17 4.96
C LEU A 15 -6.08 5.12 6.04
N MET A 16 -4.85 4.65 6.11
CA MET A 16 -4.40 3.76 7.20
C MET A 16 -4.52 4.41 8.58
N ARG A 17 -4.18 5.70 8.71
CA ARG A 17 -4.34 6.47 9.97
C ARG A 17 -5.80 6.61 10.38
N GLN A 18 -6.71 6.55 9.42
CA GLN A 18 -8.17 6.52 9.64
C GLN A 18 -8.72 5.10 9.80
N GLU A 19 -7.87 4.07 9.86
CA GLU A 19 -8.24 2.65 9.89
C GLU A 19 -9.06 2.18 8.67
N ARG A 20 -9.05 2.96 7.59
CA ARG A 20 -9.74 2.66 6.32
C ARG A 20 -8.83 1.80 5.44
N TYR A 21 -8.48 0.62 5.94
CA TYR A 21 -7.49 -0.26 5.33
C TYR A 21 -7.89 -0.77 3.94
N ALA A 22 -9.19 -1.05 3.72
CA ALA A 22 -9.71 -1.52 2.43
C ALA A 22 -9.49 -0.48 1.32
N GLU A 23 -9.72 0.80 1.60
CA GLU A 23 -9.49 1.88 0.64
C GLU A 23 -7.99 2.14 0.45
N ALA A 24 -7.19 2.04 1.52
CA ALA A 24 -5.74 2.20 1.43
C ALA A 24 -5.09 1.15 0.51
N ILE A 25 -5.63 -0.08 0.47
CA ILE A 25 -5.17 -1.16 -0.42
C ILE A 25 -5.20 -0.74 -1.89
N GLU A 26 -6.21 0.00 -2.33
CA GLU A 26 -6.33 0.42 -3.74
C GLU A 26 -5.15 1.30 -4.16
N PHE A 27 -4.78 2.27 -3.30
CA PHE A 27 -3.67 3.17 -3.55
C PHE A 27 -2.32 2.44 -3.56
N PHE A 28 -2.07 1.55 -2.59
CA PHE A 28 -0.81 0.81 -2.54
C PHE A 28 -0.69 -0.23 -3.64
N THR A 29 -1.81 -0.85 -4.05
CA THR A 29 -1.84 -1.80 -5.18
C THR A 29 -1.49 -1.09 -6.48
N ALA A 30 -2.05 0.10 -6.72
CA ALA A 30 -1.72 0.89 -7.90
C ALA A 30 -0.23 1.28 -7.95
N LEU A 31 0.39 1.56 -6.79
CA LEU A 31 1.83 1.83 -6.70
C LEU A 31 2.66 0.56 -6.91
N ALA A 32 2.27 -0.57 -6.33
CA ALA A 32 2.96 -1.85 -6.48
C ALA A 32 2.98 -2.36 -7.93
N ILE A 33 1.93 -2.07 -8.72
CA ILE A 33 1.82 -2.48 -10.13
C ILE A 33 2.72 -1.63 -11.04
N LYS A 34 2.92 -0.35 -10.73
CA LYS A 34 3.84 0.50 -11.48
C LYS A 34 5.25 -0.06 -11.22
N LYS A 35 5.98 -0.43 -12.27
CA LYS A 35 7.31 -1.10 -12.22
C LYS A 35 8.41 -0.35 -11.45
N THR A 36 8.10 0.81 -10.88
CA THR A 36 8.76 1.35 -9.71
C THR A 36 8.61 0.37 -8.56
N ARG A 37 9.55 -0.58 -8.41
CA ARG A 37 9.75 -1.37 -7.18
C ARG A 37 9.88 -0.38 -6.01
N GLU A 38 8.76 0.04 -5.45
CA GLU A 38 8.68 0.89 -4.26
C GLU A 38 8.45 -0.04 -3.06
N PRO A 39 9.50 -0.36 -2.28
CA PRO A 39 9.36 -1.28 -1.15
C PRO A 39 8.33 -0.79 -0.13
N GLU A 40 8.16 0.54 -0.03
CA GLU A 40 7.18 1.17 0.85
C GLU A 40 5.72 0.84 0.47
N ALA A 41 5.42 0.73 -0.84
CA ALA A 41 4.09 0.35 -1.30
C ALA A 41 3.75 -1.09 -0.90
N TYR A 42 4.68 -2.02 -1.13
CA TYR A 42 4.53 -3.42 -0.74
C TYR A 42 4.43 -3.59 0.79
N PHE A 43 5.24 -2.86 1.55
CA PHE A 43 5.21 -2.88 3.00
C PHE A 43 3.86 -2.39 3.55
N ASN A 44 3.37 -1.24 3.08
CA ASN A 44 2.10 -0.70 3.53
C ASN A 44 0.90 -1.53 3.05
N LEU A 45 0.96 -2.11 1.86
CA LEU A 45 -0.05 -3.06 1.37
C LEU A 45 -0.13 -4.31 2.26
N GLY A 46 1.02 -4.88 2.63
CA GLY A 46 1.10 -6.01 3.55
C GLY A 46 0.51 -5.69 4.93
N ARG A 47 0.80 -4.50 5.47
CA ARG A 47 0.21 -4.02 6.74
C ARG A 47 -1.30 -3.85 6.66
N CYS A 48 -1.84 -3.36 5.54
CA CYS A 48 -3.28 -3.22 5.36
C CYS A 48 -3.97 -4.59 5.33
N TYR A 49 -3.42 -5.55 4.56
CA TYR A 49 -3.95 -6.91 4.53
C TYR A 49 -3.93 -7.59 5.90
N PHE A 50 -2.85 -7.40 6.67
CA PHE A 50 -2.76 -7.91 8.03
C PHE A 50 -3.88 -7.34 8.93
N LYS A 51 -4.14 -6.03 8.83
CA LYS A 51 -5.15 -5.35 9.66
C LYS A 51 -6.58 -5.78 9.36
N ILE A 52 -6.87 -6.29 8.16
CA ILE A 52 -8.19 -6.82 7.78
C ILE A 52 -8.28 -8.35 7.83
N GLY A 53 -7.28 -9.03 8.41
CA GLY A 53 -7.28 -10.48 8.59
C GLY A 53 -6.89 -11.30 7.35
N ARG A 54 -6.44 -10.66 6.27
CA ARG A 54 -5.96 -11.31 5.03
C ARG A 54 -4.48 -11.65 5.14
N TYR A 55 -4.17 -12.63 6.01
CA TYR A 55 -2.78 -12.90 6.42
C TYR A 55 -1.90 -13.47 5.32
N GLN A 56 -2.47 -14.22 4.37
CA GLN A 56 -1.71 -14.79 3.26
C GLN A 56 -1.21 -13.69 2.33
N GLU A 57 -2.09 -12.78 1.91
CA GLU A 57 -1.74 -11.63 1.09
C GLU A 57 -0.80 -10.66 1.83
N ALA A 58 -0.97 -10.53 3.15
CA ALA A 58 -0.04 -9.77 3.97
C ALA A 58 1.39 -10.32 3.88
N LYS A 59 1.55 -11.63 4.09
CA LYS A 59 2.86 -12.31 3.99
C LYS A 59 3.48 -12.16 2.61
N GLU A 60 2.71 -12.41 1.55
CA GLU A 60 3.18 -12.30 0.17
C GLU A 60 3.70 -10.90 -0.15
N ASN A 61 2.99 -9.86 0.26
CA ASN A 61 3.42 -8.48 0.01
C ASN A 61 4.61 -8.06 0.88
N LEU A 62 4.69 -8.54 2.12
CA LEU A 62 5.86 -8.27 2.98
C LEU A 62 7.12 -8.96 2.47
N LEU A 63 7.02 -10.16 1.90
CA LEU A 63 8.18 -10.85 1.33
C LEU A 63 8.75 -10.13 0.11
N LYS A 64 7.90 -9.54 -0.74
CA LYS A 64 8.34 -8.74 -1.90
C LYS A 64 9.18 -7.52 -1.53
N VAL A 65 9.16 -7.08 -0.27
CA VAL A 65 10.01 -5.98 0.23
C VAL A 65 11.48 -6.42 0.34
N LEU A 66 11.73 -7.72 0.48
CA LEU A 66 13.05 -8.31 0.70
C LEU A 66 13.71 -8.83 -0.60
N ASP A 67 12.95 -8.94 -1.69
CA ASP A 67 13.40 -9.38 -3.03
C ASP A 67 13.93 -8.21 -3.88
#